data_AF-Q4T950-F1
#
_entry.id   AF-Q4T950-F1
#
_cell.length_a   1.000
_cell.length_b   1.000
_cell.length_c   1.000
_cell.angle_alpha   90.00
_cell.angle_beta   90.00
_cell.angle_gamma   90.00
#
_symmetry.space_group_name_H-M   'P 1'
#
loop_
_entity.id
_entity.type
_entity.pdbx_description
1 polymer ?
#
loop_
_entity_poly.entity_id
_entity_poly.type
_entity_poly.pdbx_seq_one_letter_code
_entity_poly.pdbx_strand_id
1 'polypeptide(L)'
;MARALTEDQLARDVFTSLQAVSCPLVEGVKLQDSESILQLLCAPSQHRTDILTWICCRIKPNFCSSNTKACLRTKEPETLWKEMALLGQELMLCRAADQDLIREASTSVQWQLSLLQQLLTLVPGSKESSGSRTDTEALLNELCASENVSQLSHMLTPTLDPWPSHIKTFQTGNRASCGASREEAADVSGLLPSPPVCCKLLQVTSGS
;
A
#
# COMPACT_ATOMS: atom_id res chain seq x y z
N MET A 1 -6.21 -35.66 -5.99
CA MET A 1 -5.34 -35.78 -4.82
C MET A 1 -4.22 -34.73 -4.79
N ALA A 2 -3.56 -34.38 -5.91
CA ALA A 2 -2.50 -33.36 -5.93
C ALA A 2 -2.95 -31.93 -5.52
N ARG A 3 -4.19 -31.55 -5.82
CA ARG A 3 -4.73 -30.21 -5.50
C ARG A 3 -4.95 -29.96 -4.00
N ALA A 4 -5.36 -30.98 -3.26
CA ALA A 4 -5.55 -30.86 -1.81
C ALA A 4 -4.20 -30.63 -1.09
N LEU A 5 -3.14 -31.33 -1.53
CA LEU A 5 -1.79 -31.16 -0.99
C LEU A 5 -1.24 -29.75 -1.19
N THR A 6 -1.56 -29.09 -2.31
CA THR A 6 -1.14 -27.71 -2.55
C THR A 6 -1.88 -26.70 -1.69
N GLU A 7 -3.16 -26.93 -1.40
CA GLU A 7 -3.97 -26.06 -0.52
C GLU A 7 -3.55 -26.21 0.95
N ASP A 8 -3.27 -27.44 1.39
CA ASP A 8 -2.77 -27.73 2.74
C ASP A 8 -1.41 -27.06 3.00
N GLN A 9 -0.48 -27.16 2.04
CA GLN A 9 0.82 -26.54 2.16
C GLN A 9 0.71 -25.01 2.19
N LEU A 10 -0.06 -24.43 1.27
CA LEU A 10 -0.28 -23.00 1.21
C LEU A 10 -0.93 -22.47 2.50
N ALA A 11 -1.88 -23.20 3.08
CA ALA A 11 -2.50 -22.85 4.35
C ALA A 11 -1.47 -22.82 5.51
N ARG A 12 -0.58 -23.82 5.58
CA ARG A 12 0.52 -23.86 6.56
C ARG A 12 1.49 -22.70 6.37
N ASP A 13 1.81 -22.35 5.13
CA ASP A 13 2.72 -21.24 4.81
C ASP A 13 2.11 -19.88 5.21
N VAL A 14 0.83 -19.66 4.91
CA VAL A 14 0.09 -18.46 5.34
C VAL A 14 0.03 -18.37 6.87
N PHE A 15 -0.27 -19.48 7.54
CA PHE A 15 -0.32 -19.51 9.02
C PHE A 15 1.04 -19.23 9.65
N THR A 16 2.10 -19.82 9.10
CA THR A 16 3.49 -19.56 9.53
C THR A 16 3.86 -18.09 9.31
N SER A 17 3.43 -17.52 8.17
CA SER A 17 3.66 -16.10 7.86
C SER A 17 2.95 -15.19 8.86
N LEU A 18 1.71 -15.49 9.24
CA LEU A 18 0.97 -14.78 10.30
C LEU A 18 1.70 -14.81 11.65
N GLN A 19 2.27 -15.97 12.03
CA GLN A 19 3.08 -16.08 13.23
C GLN A 19 4.38 -15.27 13.12
N ALA A 20 5.02 -15.30 11.96
CA ALA A 20 6.27 -14.58 11.70
C ALA A 20 6.11 -13.05 11.78
N VAL A 21 4.96 -12.52 11.36
CA VAL A 21 4.61 -11.08 11.51
C VAL A 21 4.02 -10.75 12.89
N SER A 22 4.07 -11.70 13.84
CA SER A 22 3.56 -11.56 15.20
C SER A 22 2.10 -11.09 15.24
N CYS A 23 1.25 -11.67 14.39
CA CYS A 23 -0.18 -11.39 14.42
C CYS A 23 -0.77 -11.84 15.78
N PRO A 24 -1.33 -10.91 16.59
CA PRO A 24 -1.77 -11.20 17.96
C PRO A 24 -2.99 -12.14 18.02
N LEU A 25 -3.69 -12.32 16.89
CA LEU A 25 -4.87 -13.16 16.79
C LEU A 25 -4.53 -14.66 16.66
N VAL A 26 -3.31 -14.97 16.21
CA VAL A 26 -2.82 -16.36 16.11
C VAL A 26 -1.71 -16.67 17.12
N GLU A 27 -1.36 -15.70 17.97
CA GLU A 27 -0.32 -15.86 18.99
C GLU A 27 -0.75 -16.88 20.05
N GLY A 28 0.11 -17.87 20.32
CA GLY A 28 -0.19 -18.96 21.26
C GLY A 28 -1.14 -20.04 20.72
N VAL A 29 -1.71 -19.87 19.52
CA VAL A 29 -2.56 -20.88 18.90
C VAL A 29 -1.68 -21.96 18.26
N LYS A 30 -1.78 -23.20 18.74
CA LYS A 30 -1.08 -24.36 18.18
C LYS A 30 -2.02 -25.17 17.29
N LEU A 31 -2.16 -24.78 16.03
CA LEU A 31 -2.82 -25.59 15.00
C LEU A 31 -1.76 -26.41 14.25
N GLN A 32 -1.94 -27.73 14.19
CA GLN A 32 -1.06 -28.65 13.46
C GLN A 32 -1.75 -29.25 12.23
N ASP A 33 -3.07 -29.37 12.30
CA ASP A 33 -3.92 -29.98 11.26
C ASP A 33 -4.32 -28.93 10.22
N SER A 34 -4.16 -29.27 8.94
CA SER A 34 -4.46 -28.35 7.84
C SER A 34 -5.95 -28.00 7.77
N GLU A 35 -6.85 -28.92 8.10
CA GLU A 35 -8.29 -28.65 8.15
C GLU A 35 -8.64 -27.52 9.13
N SER A 36 -8.04 -27.52 10.33
CA SER A 36 -8.28 -26.47 11.32
C SER A 36 -7.70 -25.13 10.89
N ILE A 37 -6.54 -25.13 10.22
CA ILE A 37 -5.93 -23.93 9.65
C ILE A 37 -6.82 -23.38 8.51
N LEU A 38 -7.30 -24.23 7.62
CA LEU A 38 -8.23 -23.85 6.55
C LEU A 38 -9.55 -23.32 7.11
N GLN A 39 -10.08 -23.94 8.15
CA GLN A 39 -11.29 -23.46 8.82
C GLN A 39 -11.07 -22.06 9.43
N LEU A 40 -9.90 -21.82 10.03
CA LEU A 40 -9.55 -20.50 10.57
C LEU A 40 -9.42 -19.43 9.48
N LEU A 41 -8.73 -19.75 8.38
CA LEU A 41 -8.33 -18.79 7.35
C LEU A 41 -9.36 -18.59 6.24
N CYS A 42 -10.22 -19.58 5.97
CA CYS A 42 -11.13 -19.59 4.83
C CYS A 42 -12.61 -19.71 5.21
N ALA A 43 -12.96 -20.33 6.35
CA ALA A 43 -14.36 -20.40 6.75
C ALA A 43 -14.87 -19.04 7.27
N PRO A 44 -16.09 -18.61 6.88
CA PRO A 44 -16.68 -17.38 7.40
C PRO A 44 -16.77 -17.42 8.93
N SER A 45 -16.05 -16.52 9.60
CA SER A 45 -16.03 -16.40 11.05
C SER A 45 -15.58 -15.01 11.46
N GLN A 46 -15.94 -14.57 12.67
CA GLN A 46 -15.46 -13.30 13.21
C GLN A 46 -13.93 -13.27 13.26
N HIS A 47 -13.31 -14.38 13.67
CA HIS A 47 -11.86 -14.46 13.82
C HIS A 47 -11.13 -14.26 12.47
N ARG A 48 -11.64 -14.85 11.39
CA ARG A 48 -11.12 -14.62 10.04
C ARG A 48 -11.21 -13.15 9.63
N THR A 49 -12.35 -12.51 9.90
CA THR A 49 -12.55 -11.09 9.62
C THR A 49 -11.59 -10.21 10.43
N ASP A 50 -11.34 -10.56 11.68
CA ASP A 50 -10.39 -9.85 12.55
C ASP A 50 -8.95 -9.98 12.01
N ILE A 51 -8.56 -11.17 11.54
CA ILE A 51 -7.26 -11.40 10.89
C ILE A 51 -7.11 -10.52 9.65
N LEU A 52 -8.08 -10.56 8.73
CA LEU A 52 -8.05 -9.74 7.51
C LEU A 52 -8.00 -8.25 7.82
N THR A 53 -8.79 -7.80 8.81
CA THR A 53 -8.81 -6.39 9.24
C THR A 53 -7.45 -5.98 9.81
N TRP A 54 -6.86 -6.84 10.63
CA TRP A 54 -5.53 -6.60 11.18
C TRP A 54 -4.49 -6.46 10.08
N ILE A 55 -4.48 -7.37 9.09
CA ILE A 55 -3.58 -7.29 7.93
C ILE A 55 -3.79 -5.96 7.16
N CYS A 56 -5.04 -5.63 6.81
CA CYS A 56 -5.37 -4.40 6.09
C CYS A 56 -4.89 -3.14 6.84
N CYS A 57 -5.06 -3.09 8.17
CA CYS A 57 -4.61 -1.95 8.97
C CYS A 57 -3.08 -1.87 9.10
N ARG A 58 -2.36 -2.99 8.98
CA ARG A 58 -0.89 -2.99 8.92
C ARG A 58 -0.36 -2.47 7.58
N ILE A 59 -1.07 -2.76 6.49
CA ILE A 59 -0.71 -2.30 5.15
C ILE A 59 -1.06 -0.82 4.97
N LYS A 60 -2.27 -0.43 5.39
CA LYS A 60 -2.79 0.94 5.25
C LYS A 60 -3.30 1.42 6.62
N PRO A 61 -2.51 2.16 7.41
CA PRO A 61 -2.89 2.58 8.77
C PRO A 61 -4.21 3.35 8.83
N ASN A 62 -4.46 4.18 7.82
CA ASN A 62 -5.68 4.96 7.59
C ASN A 62 -6.92 4.12 7.23
N PHE A 63 -6.76 2.80 7.00
CA PHE A 63 -7.87 1.86 6.94
C PHE A 63 -8.59 1.76 8.29
N CYS A 64 -7.82 1.83 9.39
CA CYS A 64 -8.30 1.85 10.77
C CYS A 64 -8.40 3.31 11.27
N SER A 65 -9.61 3.83 11.49
CA SER A 65 -9.83 5.22 11.95
C SER A 65 -9.41 5.49 13.40
N SER A 66 -9.21 4.44 14.20
CA SER A 66 -8.50 4.40 15.48
C SER A 66 -8.12 2.93 15.74
N ASN A 67 -7.57 2.58 16.92
CA ASN A 67 -7.07 1.23 17.23
C ASN A 67 -7.88 0.07 16.58
N THR A 68 -7.21 -1.00 16.15
CA THR A 68 -7.81 -2.11 15.37
C THR A 68 -9.10 -2.68 15.96
N LYS A 69 -9.24 -2.70 17.29
CA LYS A 69 -10.44 -3.17 17.99
C LYS A 69 -11.62 -2.21 17.86
N ALA A 70 -11.39 -0.91 17.84
CA ALA A 70 -12.42 0.10 17.65
C ALA A 70 -12.92 0.15 16.19
N CYS A 71 -12.02 -0.06 15.21
CA CYS A 71 -12.39 -0.10 13.79
C CYS A 71 -13.47 -1.16 13.48
N LEU A 72 -13.39 -2.33 14.12
CA LEU A 72 -14.33 -3.45 13.96
C LEU A 72 -15.69 -3.21 14.64
N ARG A 73 -15.74 -2.34 15.66
CA ARG A 73 -16.95 -2.11 16.46
C ARG A 73 -17.91 -1.10 15.83
N THR A 74 -17.43 -0.29 14.88
CA THR A 74 -18.17 0.86 14.36
C THR A 74 -18.64 0.72 12.91
N LYS A 75 -18.05 -0.19 12.14
CA LYS A 75 -18.39 -0.36 10.72
C LYS A 75 -19.39 -1.50 10.54
N GLU A 76 -20.40 -1.26 9.72
CA GLU A 76 -21.36 -2.30 9.30
C GLU A 76 -20.59 -3.33 8.44
N PRO A 77 -20.74 -4.65 8.68
CA PRO A 77 -19.93 -5.68 8.04
C PRO A 77 -19.85 -5.57 6.49
N GLU A 78 -20.94 -5.18 5.81
CA GLU A 78 -20.93 -4.96 4.35
C GLU A 78 -20.05 -3.79 3.93
N THR A 79 -19.99 -2.74 4.73
CA THR A 79 -19.08 -1.62 4.46
C THR A 79 -17.61 -2.02 4.65
N LEU A 80 -17.32 -2.89 5.62
CA LEU A 80 -15.97 -3.39 5.87
C LEU A 80 -15.44 -4.22 4.69
N TRP A 81 -16.24 -5.18 4.19
CA TRP A 81 -15.81 -6.02 3.07
C TRP A 81 -15.59 -5.23 1.78
N LYS A 82 -16.41 -4.19 1.54
CA LYS A 82 -16.21 -3.26 0.42
C LYS A 82 -14.90 -2.51 0.53
N GLU A 83 -14.57 -1.99 1.70
CA GLU A 83 -13.29 -1.30 1.92
C GLU A 83 -12.10 -2.25 1.74
N MET A 84 -12.20 -3.49 2.22
CA MET A 84 -11.15 -4.50 2.01
C MET A 84 -10.99 -4.85 0.52
N ALA A 85 -12.08 -4.97 -0.24
CA ALA A 85 -12.04 -5.21 -1.68
C ALA A 85 -11.47 -4.02 -2.44
N LEU A 86 -11.78 -2.79 -2.01
CA LEU A 86 -11.18 -1.57 -2.56
C LEU A 86 -9.68 -1.51 -2.28
N LEU A 87 -9.24 -1.84 -1.05
CA LEU A 87 -7.82 -1.95 -0.73
C LEU A 87 -7.14 -3.03 -1.59
N GLY A 88 -7.75 -4.20 -1.73
CA GLY A 88 -7.27 -5.26 -2.61
C GLY A 88 -7.14 -4.80 -4.08
N GLN A 89 -8.07 -3.97 -4.56
CA GLN A 89 -8.00 -3.37 -5.89
C GLN A 89 -6.89 -2.32 -6.02
N GLU A 90 -6.72 -1.44 -5.03
CA GLU A 90 -5.62 -0.46 -4.99
C GLU A 90 -4.26 -1.18 -5.05
N LEU A 91 -4.16 -2.35 -4.41
CA LEU A 91 -2.99 -3.22 -4.40
C LEU A 91 -2.91 -4.16 -5.61
N MET A 92 -3.87 -4.10 -6.53
CA MET A 92 -3.99 -4.97 -7.72
C MET A 92 -4.06 -6.48 -7.42
N LEU A 93 -4.62 -6.87 -6.27
CA LEU A 93 -4.76 -8.27 -5.85
C LEU A 93 -6.15 -8.86 -6.17
N CYS A 94 -7.19 -8.01 -6.19
CA CYS A 94 -8.56 -8.39 -6.57
C CYS A 94 -9.33 -7.21 -7.18
N ARG A 95 -10.56 -7.41 -7.65
CA ARG A 95 -11.45 -6.34 -8.14
C ARG A 95 -12.38 -5.89 -7.00
N ALA A 96 -12.89 -4.65 -7.02
CA ALA A 96 -13.90 -4.19 -6.05
C ALA A 96 -15.20 -5.02 -6.04
N ALA A 97 -15.50 -5.72 -7.14
CA ALA A 97 -16.63 -6.63 -7.22
C ALA A 97 -16.38 -7.98 -6.50
N ASP A 98 -15.12 -8.33 -6.22
CA ASP A 98 -14.73 -9.61 -5.64
C ASP A 98 -14.86 -9.60 -4.10
N GLN A 99 -15.94 -9.00 -3.58
CA GLN A 99 -16.24 -8.99 -2.14
C GLN A 99 -16.50 -10.40 -1.62
N ASP A 100 -17.01 -11.29 -2.46
CA ASP A 100 -17.27 -12.68 -2.11
C ASP A 100 -15.98 -13.48 -1.85
N LEU A 101 -14.83 -13.04 -2.40
CA LEU A 101 -13.50 -13.59 -2.05
C LEU A 101 -13.15 -13.30 -0.58
N ILE A 102 -13.66 -12.19 -0.06
CA ILE A 102 -13.41 -11.71 1.30
C ILE A 102 -14.53 -12.18 2.23
N ARG A 103 -15.77 -12.32 1.77
CA ARG A 103 -16.95 -12.66 2.59
C ARG A 103 -17.26 -14.16 2.65
N GLU A 104 -17.18 -14.87 1.52
CA GLU A 104 -17.91 -16.13 1.33
C GLU A 104 -17.04 -17.36 1.03
N ALA A 105 -17.60 -18.52 1.39
CA ALA A 105 -17.06 -19.84 1.09
C ALA A 105 -17.30 -20.29 -0.38
N SER A 106 -18.00 -19.48 -1.19
CA SER A 106 -18.33 -19.78 -2.59
C SER A 106 -17.11 -19.61 -3.53
N THR A 107 -16.07 -18.91 -3.08
CA THR A 107 -14.82 -18.74 -3.81
C THR A 107 -13.80 -19.83 -3.46
N SER A 108 -13.03 -20.31 -4.45
CA SER A 108 -12.06 -21.39 -4.21
C SER A 108 -11.08 -21.06 -3.09
N VAL A 109 -10.88 -22.02 -2.18
CA VAL A 109 -9.96 -21.95 -1.04
C VAL A 109 -8.56 -21.49 -1.47
N GLN A 110 -8.05 -22.06 -2.56
CA GLN A 110 -6.76 -21.69 -3.14
C GLN A 110 -6.61 -20.18 -3.41
N TRP A 111 -7.65 -19.54 -3.96
CA TRP A 111 -7.62 -18.11 -4.23
C TRP A 111 -7.66 -17.28 -2.94
N GLN A 112 -8.47 -17.67 -1.96
CA GLN A 112 -8.51 -16.98 -0.65
C GLN A 112 -7.13 -17.02 0.02
N LEU A 113 -6.51 -18.20 0.04
CA LEU A 113 -5.18 -18.37 0.61
C LEU A 113 -4.10 -17.58 -0.15
N SER A 114 -4.19 -17.55 -1.49
CA SER A 114 -3.26 -16.79 -2.32
C SER A 114 -3.38 -15.28 -2.06
N LEU A 115 -4.60 -14.76 -1.91
CA LEU A 115 -4.85 -13.38 -1.51
C LEU A 115 -4.25 -13.08 -0.13
N LEU A 116 -4.49 -13.93 0.87
CA LEU A 116 -3.91 -13.76 2.22
C LEU A 116 -2.38 -13.76 2.17
N GLN A 117 -1.78 -14.68 1.41
CA GLN A 117 -0.33 -14.75 1.24
C GLN A 117 0.19 -13.43 0.64
N GLN A 118 -0.42 -12.95 -0.45
CA GLN A 118 -0.02 -11.70 -1.09
C GLN A 118 -0.21 -10.48 -0.19
N LEU A 119 -1.25 -10.43 0.62
CA LEU A 119 -1.41 -9.34 1.60
C LEU A 119 -0.31 -9.40 2.67
N LEU A 120 0.08 -10.59 3.13
CA LEU A 120 1.11 -10.78 4.15
C LEU A 120 2.52 -10.38 3.67
N THR A 121 2.82 -10.48 2.37
CA THR A 121 4.10 -9.98 1.85
C THR A 121 4.21 -8.45 1.92
N LEU A 122 3.06 -7.75 1.96
CA LEU A 122 2.98 -6.29 2.08
C LEU A 122 2.99 -5.81 3.54
N VAL A 123 2.85 -6.72 4.51
CA VAL A 123 2.88 -6.36 5.94
C VAL A 123 4.31 -6.02 6.37
N PRO A 124 4.55 -4.84 6.97
CA PRO A 124 5.87 -4.49 7.48
C PRO A 124 6.37 -5.51 8.52
N GLY A 125 7.57 -6.06 8.28
CA GLY A 125 8.18 -7.09 9.13
C GLY A 125 8.04 -8.52 8.60
N SER A 126 7.39 -8.73 7.45
CA SER A 126 7.37 -10.04 6.78
C SER A 126 8.78 -10.45 6.32
N LYS A 127 9.20 -11.67 6.69
CA LYS A 127 10.55 -12.20 6.43
C LYS A 127 10.91 -12.35 4.94
N GLU A 128 9.93 -12.31 4.04
CA GLU A 128 10.15 -12.43 2.60
C GLU A 128 10.63 -11.13 1.94
N SER A 129 10.64 -9.98 2.63
CA SER A 129 11.47 -8.87 2.18
C SER A 129 12.93 -9.22 2.48
N SER A 130 13.55 -9.95 1.55
CA SER A 130 14.98 -10.19 1.50
C SER A 130 15.69 -8.86 1.23
N GLY A 131 15.78 -8.08 2.29
CA GLY A 131 16.63 -6.93 2.47
C GLY A 131 16.86 -6.94 3.96
N SER A 132 18.11 -7.18 4.36
CA SER A 132 18.61 -6.70 5.65
C SER A 132 17.88 -5.40 5.99
N ARG A 133 17.39 -5.22 7.23
CA ARG A 133 17.02 -3.87 7.70
C ARG A 133 18.31 -3.05 7.72
N THR A 134 18.84 -2.73 6.53
CA THR A 134 19.70 -1.60 6.29
C THR A 134 18.89 -0.45 6.83
N ASP A 135 19.44 0.15 7.88
CA ASP A 135 18.94 1.36 8.48
C ASP A 135 18.43 2.27 7.35
N THR A 136 17.11 2.47 7.31
CA THR A 136 16.46 3.23 6.25
C THR A 136 17.04 4.62 6.16
N GLU A 137 17.51 5.17 7.29
CA GLU A 137 18.22 6.44 7.31
C GLU A 137 19.60 6.32 6.68
N ALA A 138 20.33 5.22 6.89
CA ALA A 138 21.62 4.99 6.23
C ALA A 138 21.48 4.88 4.70
N LEU A 139 20.45 4.19 4.19
CA LEU A 139 20.19 4.13 2.75
C LEU A 139 19.77 5.49 2.17
N LEU A 140 18.91 6.24 2.88
CA LEU A 140 18.53 7.58 2.46
C LEU A 140 19.73 8.53 2.47
N ASN A 141 20.62 8.40 3.45
CA ASN A 141 21.87 9.17 3.52
C ASN A 141 22.84 8.79 2.41
N GLU A 142 22.93 7.52 2.02
CA GLU A 142 23.71 7.07 0.87
C GLU A 142 23.13 7.64 -0.43
N LEU A 143 21.82 7.52 -0.65
CA LEU A 143 21.13 8.08 -1.82
C LEU A 143 21.33 9.60 -1.92
N CYS A 144 21.29 10.31 -0.79
CA CYS A 144 21.49 11.75 -0.73
C CYS A 144 22.95 12.18 -0.56
N ALA A 145 23.91 11.24 -0.58
CA ALA A 145 25.33 11.56 -0.49
C ALA A 145 25.75 12.46 -1.66
N SER A 146 26.68 13.39 -1.42
CA SER A 146 27.09 14.39 -2.41
C SER A 146 27.56 13.79 -3.74
N GLU A 147 28.08 12.56 -3.71
CA GLU A 147 28.47 11.79 -4.90
C GLU A 147 27.28 11.40 -5.79
N ASN A 148 26.11 11.11 -5.21
CA ASN A 148 24.90 10.66 -5.90
C ASN A 148 23.96 11.82 -6.28
N VAL A 149 24.04 12.96 -5.59
CA VAL A 149 23.18 14.13 -5.83
C VAL A 149 23.23 14.61 -7.29
N SER A 150 24.41 14.62 -7.88
CA SER A 150 24.58 15.05 -9.28
C SER A 150 23.85 14.12 -10.25
N GLN A 151 23.95 12.81 -10.04
CA GLN A 151 23.27 11.81 -10.88
C GLN A 151 21.74 11.88 -10.70
N LEU A 152 21.26 12.06 -9.46
CA LEU A 152 19.84 12.26 -9.18
C LEU A 152 19.30 13.53 -9.84
N SER A 153 20.08 14.62 -9.84
CA SER A 153 19.68 15.87 -10.51
C SER A 153 19.49 15.67 -12.02
N HIS A 154 20.39 14.95 -12.68
CA HIS A 154 20.27 14.62 -14.10
C HIS A 154 19.04 13.74 -14.41
N MET A 155 18.67 12.82 -13.52
CA MET A 155 17.46 12.01 -13.68
C MET A 155 16.16 12.81 -13.51
N LEU A 156 16.17 13.81 -12.62
CA LEU A 156 15.00 14.67 -12.36
C LEU A 156 14.84 15.78 -13.39
N THR A 157 15.92 16.13 -14.10
CA THR A 157 15.88 17.02 -15.27
C THR A 157 16.27 16.24 -16.52
N PRO A 158 15.45 15.28 -16.97
CA PRO A 158 15.71 14.64 -18.24
C PRO A 158 15.72 15.74 -19.31
N THR A 159 16.67 15.65 -20.23
CA THR A 159 16.65 16.48 -21.43
C THR A 159 15.43 16.04 -22.24
N LEU A 160 14.29 16.66 -21.97
CA LEU A 160 13.11 16.52 -22.80
C LEU A 160 13.48 17.21 -24.11
N ASP A 161 13.78 16.44 -25.14
CA ASP A 161 13.92 17.00 -26.47
C ASP A 161 12.65 17.84 -26.74
N PRO A 162 12.80 19.10 -27.20
CA PRO A 162 11.65 19.85 -27.64
C PRO A 162 10.93 19.02 -28.70
N TRP A 163 9.63 18.83 -28.50
CA TRP A 163 8.79 18.00 -29.36
C TRP A 163 9.13 18.23 -30.83
N PRO A 164 9.23 17.16 -31.65
CA PRO A 164 9.60 17.29 -33.05
C PRO A 164 8.71 18.32 -33.73
N SER A 165 9.30 19.17 -34.57
CA SER A 165 8.76 20.43 -35.11
C SER A 165 7.41 20.34 -35.88
N HIS A 166 6.87 19.13 -36.05
CA HIS A 166 5.52 18.89 -36.56
C HIS A 166 4.42 18.97 -35.48
N ILE A 167 4.77 18.97 -34.19
CA ILE A 167 3.83 19.11 -33.07
C ILE A 167 3.74 20.59 -32.73
N LYS A 168 2.98 21.33 -33.54
CA LYS A 168 2.60 22.71 -33.22
C LYS A 168 1.49 22.67 -32.18
N THR A 169 1.76 23.15 -30.97
CA THR A 169 0.70 23.48 -30.01
C THR A 169 -0.24 24.47 -30.66
N PHE A 170 -1.52 24.12 -30.81
CA PHE A 170 -2.58 25.09 -31.13
C PHE A 170 -2.76 26.04 -29.95
N GLN A 171 -1.87 27.01 -29.81
CA GLN A 171 -2.16 28.23 -29.07
C GLN A 171 -2.79 29.22 -30.06
N THR A 172 -3.97 28.87 -30.58
CA THR A 172 -4.83 29.87 -31.22
C THR A 172 -5.50 30.64 -30.10
N GLY A 173 -4.93 31.79 -29.79
CA GLY A 173 -5.60 32.80 -28.99
C GLY A 173 -6.93 33.14 -29.66
N ASN A 174 -8.03 32.93 -28.94
CA ASN A 174 -9.28 33.60 -29.24
C ASN A 174 -9.62 34.50 -28.06
N ARG A 175 -9.19 35.76 -28.17
CA ARG A 175 -9.72 36.83 -27.35
C ARG A 175 -11.11 37.16 -27.91
N ALA A 176 -12.15 36.58 -27.33
CA ALA A 176 -13.53 37.05 -27.49
C ALA A 176 -14.22 37.03 -26.11
N SER A 177 -14.54 38.24 -25.68
CA SER A 177 -15.24 38.66 -24.46
C SER A 177 -16.46 37.81 -24.08
N CYS A 178 -16.60 37.47 -22.78
CA CYS A 178 -17.78 37.79 -21.97
C CYS A 178 -17.58 37.38 -20.48
N GLY A 179 -17.78 38.33 -19.57
CA GLY A 179 -18.25 38.08 -18.20
C GLY A 179 -17.19 37.94 -17.10
N ALA A 180 -16.99 39.01 -16.34
CA ALA A 180 -16.20 39.01 -15.12
C ALA A 180 -16.82 38.11 -14.05
N SER A 181 -16.00 37.28 -13.40
CA SER A 181 -16.15 36.92 -11.99
C SER A 181 -14.76 36.83 -11.38
N ARG A 182 -14.54 37.77 -10.48
CA ARG A 182 -13.34 37.99 -9.68
C ARG A 182 -13.20 36.82 -8.71
N GLU A 183 -12.11 36.06 -8.80
CA GLU A 183 -11.66 35.22 -7.70
C GLU A 183 -10.13 35.26 -7.63
N GLU A 184 -9.64 35.58 -6.44
CA GLU A 184 -8.23 35.77 -6.10
C GLU A 184 -7.39 34.55 -6.44
N ALA A 185 -6.29 34.76 -7.17
CA ALA A 185 -5.20 33.82 -7.17
C ALA A 185 -4.50 33.90 -5.81
N ALA A 186 -4.91 33.05 -4.87
CA ALA A 186 -4.16 32.83 -3.64
C ALA A 186 -2.79 32.23 -4.02
N ASP A 187 -1.75 32.93 -3.62
CA ASP A 187 -0.35 32.51 -3.66
C ASP A 187 -0.18 31.19 -2.90
N VAL A 188 -0.04 30.07 -3.64
CA VAL A 188 0.09 28.71 -3.09
C VAL A 188 1.53 28.45 -2.59
N SER A 189 2.39 29.46 -2.59
CA SER A 189 3.78 29.36 -2.10
C SER A 189 3.89 29.04 -0.60
N GLY A 190 2.79 29.14 0.16
CA GLY A 190 2.74 28.87 1.60
C GLY A 190 2.32 27.46 2.03
N LEU A 191 1.91 26.56 1.13
CA LEU A 191 1.34 25.25 1.50
C LEU A 191 2.33 24.08 1.56
N LEU A 192 3.61 24.29 1.22
CA LEU A 192 4.63 23.26 1.37
C LEU A 192 5.22 23.29 2.79
N PRO A 193 5.10 22.21 3.58
CA PRO A 193 5.89 22.06 4.79
C PRO A 193 7.37 22.16 4.44
N SER A 194 8.13 22.89 5.25
CA SER A 194 9.57 23.06 5.05
C SER A 194 10.26 21.69 4.90
N PRO A 195 11.16 21.51 3.91
CA PRO A 195 11.95 20.30 3.81
C PRO A 195 12.81 20.12 5.08
N PRO A 196 13.11 18.87 5.47
CA PRO A 196 13.99 18.58 6.60
C PRO A 196 15.33 19.32 6.44
N VAL A 197 15.90 19.71 7.58
CA VAL A 197 17.01 20.66 7.74
C VAL A 197 18.25 20.36 6.88
N CYS A 198 18.39 19.15 6.34
CA CYS A 198 19.51 18.76 5.48
C CYS A 198 19.57 19.50 4.14
N CYS A 199 18.46 20.02 3.61
CA CYS A 199 18.44 20.67 2.28
C CYS A 199 18.75 22.18 2.31
N LYS A 200 19.07 22.78 3.46
CA LYS A 200 19.26 24.25 3.57
C LYS A 200 20.65 24.76 3.16
N LEU A 201 21.59 23.90 2.79
CA LEU A 201 22.99 24.31 2.53
C LEU A 201 23.29 24.77 1.09
N LEU A 202 22.31 24.86 0.19
CA LEU A 202 22.54 25.26 -1.22
C LEU A 202 22.15 26.71 -1.57
N GLN A 203 21.95 27.62 -0.60
CA GLN A 203 21.63 29.03 -0.89
C GLN A 203 22.58 30.07 -0.28
N VAL A 204 23.86 29.74 -0.11
CA VAL A 204 24.87 30.78 0.17
C VAL A 204 26.10 30.52 -0.70
N THR A 205 26.14 31.17 -1.87
CA THR A 205 27.36 31.68 -2.54
C THR A 205 27.02 32.24 -3.93
N SER A 206 26.39 33.41 -3.97
CA SER A 206 26.48 34.29 -5.13
C SER A 206 26.29 35.74 -4.70
N GLY A 207 27.41 36.34 -4.28
CA GLY A 207 27.47 37.73 -3.88
C GLY A 207 28.90 38.20 -3.80
N SER A 208 29.51 38.47 -4.95
CA SER A 208 30.45 39.57 -5.13
C SER A 208 30.61 39.92 -6.61
#